data_AF-A0A7V9E6J1-F1
#
_entry.id   AF-A0A7V9E6J1-F1
#
_cell.length_a   1.000
_cell.length_b   1.000
_cell.length_c   1.000
_cell.angle_alpha   90.00
_cell.angle_beta   90.00
_cell.angle_gamma   90.00
#
_symmetry.space_group_name_H-M   'P 1'
#
loop_
_entity.id
_entity.type
_entity.pdbx_description
1 polymer ?
#
loop_
_entity_poly.entity_id
_entity_poly.type
_entity_poly.pdbx_seq_one_letter_code
_entity_poly.pdbx_strand_id
1 'polypeptide(L)'
;MIHRSNEPVDVALTVEDVMMLRAGLLQYLKYWQRHVEEDGGATHSEDEHAEIRRRVGELIWRLERATAPPDSRMIQHSVEAVRPAGVQASPDIDPAVWSDQPEPPAQP
;
A
#
# COMPACT_ATOMS: atom_id res chain seq x y z
N MET A 1 -1.13 15.92 25.54
CA MET A 1 0.07 16.26 24.77
C MET A 1 0.54 14.98 24.10
N ILE A 2 0.19 14.77 22.83
CA ILE A 2 0.62 13.56 22.09
C ILE A 2 2.05 13.83 21.61
N HIS A 3 3.02 13.07 22.10
CA HIS A 3 4.37 13.05 21.51
C HIS A 3 4.23 12.64 20.05
N ARG A 4 4.38 13.59 19.12
CA ARG A 4 4.60 13.29 17.71
C ARG A 4 6.10 13.22 17.45
N SER A 5 6.77 12.25 18.05
CA SER A 5 8.09 11.88 17.58
C SER A 5 7.87 11.12 16.27
N ASN A 6 8.29 11.71 15.16
CA ASN A 6 8.32 11.03 13.85
C ASN A 6 9.51 10.05 13.77
N GLU A 7 9.95 9.56 14.94
CA GLU A 7 11.09 8.68 15.10
C GLU A 7 10.68 7.24 14.78
N PRO A 8 11.52 6.48 14.07
CA PRO A 8 11.27 5.06 13.85
C PRO A 8 11.11 4.31 15.17
N VAL A 9 10.18 3.36 15.19
CA VAL A 9 9.98 2.45 16.33
C VAL A 9 10.23 1.03 15.85
N ASP A 10 11.12 0.32 16.55
CA ASP A 10 11.39 -1.08 16.29
C ASP A 10 10.32 -1.95 16.93
N VAL A 11 9.69 -2.82 16.13
CA VAL A 11 8.68 -3.78 16.57
C VAL A 11 8.97 -5.13 15.94
N ALA A 12 9.05 -6.19 16.77
CA ALA A 12 9.13 -7.55 16.29
C ALA A 12 7.72 -8.06 15.96
N LEU A 13 7.51 -8.48 14.71
CA LEU A 13 6.23 -8.98 14.20
C LEU A 13 6.42 -10.36 13.59
N THR A 14 5.45 -11.25 13.79
CA THR A 14 5.36 -12.50 13.04
C THR A 14 4.76 -12.25 11.65
N VAL A 15 4.85 -13.24 10.76
CA VAL A 15 4.19 -13.16 9.43
C VAL A 15 2.69 -12.98 9.57
N GLU A 16 2.06 -13.64 10.55
CA GLU A 16 0.63 -13.51 10.83
C GLU A 16 0.27 -12.09 11.27
N ASP A 17 1.08 -11.48 12.15
CA ASP A 17 0.90 -10.09 12.57
C ASP A 17 0.98 -9.12 11.39
N VAL A 18 1.93 -9.34 10.47
CA VAL A 18 2.06 -8.51 9.27
C VAL A 18 0.84 -8.66 8.35
N MET A 19 0.32 -9.88 8.17
CA MET A 19 -0.89 -10.10 7.39
C MET A 19 -2.11 -9.41 8.01
N MET A 20 -2.28 -9.51 9.34
CA MET A 20 -3.36 -8.82 10.05
C MET A 20 -3.23 -7.30 9.96
N LEU A 21 -2.02 -6.77 10.14
CA LEU A 21 -1.75 -5.35 10.04
C LEU A 21 -2.06 -4.83 8.64
N ARG A 22 -1.63 -5.55 7.59
CA ARG A 22 -1.96 -5.21 6.19
C ARG A 22 -3.47 -5.19 5.96
N ALA A 23 -4.20 -6.18 6.45
CA ALA A 23 -5.66 -6.21 6.34
C ALA A 23 -6.32 -5.01 7.05
N GLY A 24 -5.82 -4.64 8.23
CA GLY A 24 -6.27 -3.47 8.97
C GLY A 24 -6.03 -2.15 8.22
N LEU A 25 -4.85 -1.99 7.60
CA LEU A 25 -4.52 -0.81 6.78
C LEU A 25 -5.39 -0.70 5.52
N LEU A 26 -5.64 -1.82 4.84
CA LEU A 26 -6.56 -1.86 3.69
C LEU A 26 -7.99 -1.48 4.11
N GLN A 27 -8.46 -1.99 5.26
CA GLN A 27 -9.77 -1.63 5.79
C GLN A 27 -9.84 -0.16 6.21
N TYR A 28 -8.75 0.39 6.75
CA TYR A 28 -8.66 1.81 7.08
C TYR A 28 -8.78 2.69 5.83
N LEU A 29 -8.11 2.35 4.72
CA LEU A 29 -8.26 3.09 3.46
C LEU A 29 -9.70 3.06 2.93
N LYS A 30 -10.37 1.90 3.01
CA LYS A 30 -11.79 1.79 2.62
C LYS A 30 -12.69 2.67 3.50
N TYR A 31 -12.47 2.65 4.81
CA TYR A 31 -13.19 3.51 5.74
C TYR A 31 -12.95 5.00 5.44
N TRP A 32 -11.69 5.38 5.22
CA TRP A 32 -11.31 6.75 4.91
C TRP A 32 -11.96 7.24 3.62
N GLN A 33 -11.90 6.44 2.54
CA GLN A 33 -12.53 6.77 1.27
C GLN A 33 -14.04 6.98 1.42
N ARG A 34 -14.72 6.10 2.16
CA ARG A 34 -16.15 6.27 2.47
C ARG A 34 -16.43 7.55 3.26
N HIS A 35 -15.58 7.88 4.24
CA HIS A 35 -15.74 9.11 5.01
C HIS A 35 -15.67 10.37 4.13
N VAL A 36 -14.74 10.41 3.18
CA VAL A 36 -14.60 11.49 2.20
C VAL A 36 -15.81 11.59 1.27
N GLU A 37 -16.37 10.44 0.86
CA GLU A 37 -17.59 10.40 0.03
C GLU A 37 -18.83 10.88 0.80
N GLU A 38 -18.94 10.55 2.09
CA GLU A 38 -20.06 10.91 2.95
C GLU A 38 -20.13 12.42 3.24
N ASP A 39 -18.97 13.08 3.40
CA ASP A 39 -18.91 14.51 3.74
C ASP A 39 -18.56 15.42 2.54
N GLY A 40 -18.32 14.84 1.37
CA GLY A 40 -17.95 15.56 0.15
C GLY A 40 -16.58 16.24 0.22
N GLY A 41 -15.66 15.75 1.08
CA GLY A 41 -14.37 16.38 1.35
C GLY A 41 -14.47 17.65 2.19
N ALA A 42 -15.55 17.82 2.96
CA ALA A 42 -15.73 19.02 3.79
C ALA A 42 -14.80 19.04 5.02
N THR A 43 -14.43 17.88 5.57
CA THR A 43 -13.64 17.79 6.81
C THR A 43 -12.14 17.81 6.55
N HIS A 44 -11.70 17.46 5.34
CA HIS A 44 -10.31 17.20 5.00
C HIS A 44 -9.99 17.69 3.59
N SER A 45 -8.82 18.30 3.41
CA SER A 45 -8.41 18.78 2.09
C SER A 45 -8.00 17.63 1.15
N GLU A 46 -8.01 17.90 -0.16
CA GLU A 46 -7.49 16.94 -1.16
C GLU A 46 -6.04 16.54 -0.88
N ASP A 47 -5.22 17.49 -0.42
CA ASP A 47 -3.83 17.24 -0.04
C ASP A 47 -3.72 16.29 1.17
N GLU A 48 -4.60 16.46 2.17
CA GLU A 48 -4.66 15.54 3.32
C GLU A 48 -5.08 14.13 2.88
N HIS A 49 -6.04 14.02 1.96
CA HIS A 49 -6.45 12.73 1.40
C HIS A 49 -5.32 12.05 0.64
N ALA A 50 -4.61 12.81 -0.21
CA ALA A 50 -3.46 12.32 -0.96
C ALA A 50 -2.36 11.85 -0.01
N GLU A 51 -2.08 12.62 1.04
CA GLU A 51 -1.05 12.30 2.02
C GLU A 51 -1.37 11.05 2.84
N ILE A 52 -2.61 10.88 3.28
CA ILE A 52 -3.04 9.68 4.02
C ILE A 52 -2.94 8.44 3.12
N ARG A 53 -3.46 8.52 1.88
CA ARG A 53 -3.35 7.41 0.91
C ARG A 53 -1.89 7.04 0.64
N ARG A 54 -1.03 8.03 0.43
CA ARG A 54 0.40 7.81 0.22
C ARG A 54 1.04 7.15 1.43
N ARG A 55 0.88 7.69 2.64
CA ARG A 55 1.51 7.13 3.86
C ARG A 55 1.07 5.71 4.15
N VAL A 56 -0.23 5.43 4.06
CA VAL A 56 -0.76 4.08 4.31
C VAL A 56 -0.32 3.13 3.20
N GLY A 57 -0.35 3.56 1.93
CA GLY A 57 0.14 2.76 0.81
C GLY A 57 1.63 2.42 0.92
N GLU A 58 2.46 3.34 1.41
CA GLU A 58 3.87 3.07 1.70
C GLU A 58 4.08 2.05 2.82
N LEU A 59 3.22 2.07 3.85
CA LEU A 59 3.25 1.04 4.90
C LEU A 59 2.86 -0.32 4.33
N ILE A 60 1.78 -0.40 3.54
CA ILE A 60 1.34 -1.63 2.87
C ILE A 60 2.48 -2.18 2.01
N TRP A 61 3.13 -1.35 1.19
CA TRP A 61 4.25 -1.76 0.35
C TRP A 61 5.40 -2.36 1.17
N ARG A 62 5.80 -1.72 2.27
CA ARG A 62 6.88 -2.22 3.16
C ARG A 62 6.51 -3.55 3.79
N LEU A 63 5.27 -3.70 4.25
CA LEU A 63 4.78 -4.93 4.87
C LEU A 63 4.74 -6.09 3.86
N GLU A 64 4.25 -5.86 2.65
CA GLU A 64 4.23 -6.86 1.58
C GLU A 64 5.64 -7.33 1.24
N ARG A 65 6.61 -6.40 1.20
CA ARG A 65 8.03 -6.76 1.03
C ARG A 65 8.60 -7.55 2.19
N ALA A 66 8.27 -7.18 3.43
CA ALA A 66 8.78 -7.86 4.62
C ALA A 66 8.30 -9.32 4.69
N THR A 67 7.13 -9.64 4.13
CA THR A 67 6.58 -11.00 4.07
C THR A 67 6.91 -11.77 2.81
N ALA A 68 7.56 -11.13 1.82
CA ALA A 68 7.95 -11.83 0.61
C ALA A 68 9.02 -12.89 0.92
N PRO A 69 8.97 -14.07 0.27
CA PRO A 69 10.05 -15.04 0.36
C PRO A 69 11.41 -14.40 0.06
N PRO A 70 12.50 -14.76 0.77
CA PRO A 70 13.81 -14.11 0.61
C PRO A 70 14.36 -14.12 -0.83
N ASP A 71 14.00 -15.15 -1.59
CA ASP A 71 14.44 -15.34 -2.98
C ASP A 71 13.41 -14.84 -4.02
N SER A 72 12.33 -14.22 -3.58
CA SER A 72 11.33 -13.63 -4.48
C SER A 72 11.95 -12.47 -5.22
N ARG A 73 12.30 -12.73 -6.48
CA ARG A 73 12.76 -11.69 -7.42
C ARG A 73 11.64 -10.71 -7.78
N MET A 74 10.38 -11.07 -7.54
CA MET A 74 9.21 -10.29 -7.92
C MET A 74 8.17 -10.37 -6.82
N ILE A 75 7.64 -9.21 -6.42
CA ILE A 75 6.60 -9.08 -5.39
C ILE A 75 5.38 -8.47 -6.06
N GLN A 76 4.25 -9.15 -5.96
CA GLN A 76 2.97 -8.61 -6.40
C GLN A 76 2.39 -7.78 -5.27
N HIS A 77 2.30 -6.48 -5.50
CA HIS A 77 1.75 -5.54 -4.53
C HIS A 77 0.24 -5.38 -4.68
N SER A 78 -0.45 -4.99 -3.61
CA SER A 78 -1.86 -4.59 -3.74
C SER A 78 -1.98 -3.27 -4.52
N VAL A 79 -3.17 -2.99 -5.04
CA VAL A 79 -3.44 -1.76 -5.79
C VAL A 79 -3.29 -0.50 -4.93
N GLU A 80 -3.46 -0.64 -3.61
CA GLU A 80 -3.31 0.43 -2.63
C GLU A 80 -1.85 0.65 -2.19
N ALA A 81 -0.94 -0.26 -2.54
CA ALA A 81 0.46 -0.15 -2.16
C ALA A 81 1.14 0.96 -2.97
N VAL A 82 1.92 1.79 -2.27
CA VAL A 82 2.66 2.91 -2.87
C VAL A 82 4.14 2.71 -2.58
N ARG A 83 4.98 2.69 -3.62
CA ARG A 83 6.42 2.60 -3.42
C ARG A 83 6.94 3.87 -2.72
N PRO A 84 7.68 3.75 -1.59
CA PRO A 84 8.26 4.92 -0.94
C PRO A 84 9.30 5.63 -1.84
N ALA A 85 9.31 6.96 -1.79
CA ALA A 85 10.30 7.75 -2.50
C ALA A 85 11.73 7.41 -2.03
N GLY A 86 12.66 7.27 -2.98
CA GLY A 86 14.06 6.94 -2.70
C GLY A 86 14.39 5.44 -2.61
N VAL A 87 13.39 4.56 -2.70
CA VAL A 87 13.64 3.12 -2.90
C VAL A 87 13.95 2.87 -4.38
N GLN A 88 15.12 2.29 -4.68
CA GLN A 88 15.50 1.91 -6.05
C GLN A 88 14.49 0.94 -6.67
N ALA A 89 14.36 1.00 -7.99
CA ALA A 89 13.43 0.15 -8.73
C ALA A 89 13.82 -1.34 -8.63
N SER A 90 13.14 -2.06 -7.74
CA SER A 90 13.01 -3.51 -7.85
C SER A 90 12.00 -3.85 -8.96
N PRO A 91 12.12 -5.02 -9.61
CA PRO A 91 11.11 -5.51 -10.55
C PRO A 91 9.87 -5.97 -9.77
N ASP A 92 9.12 -4.99 -9.28
CA ASP A 92 7.80 -5.15 -8.69
C ASP A 92 6.77 -5.01 -9.81
N ILE A 93 5.77 -5.89 -9.86
CA ILE A 93 4.65 -5.76 -10.81
C ILE A 93 3.64 -4.82 -10.17
N ASP A 94 3.42 -3.66 -10.80
CA ASP A 94 2.25 -2.84 -10.52
C ASP A 94 1.02 -3.52 -11.16
N PRO A 95 0.00 -3.92 -10.39
CA PRO A 95 -1.21 -4.53 -10.94
C PRO A 95 -1.95 -3.64 -11.95
N ALA A 96 -1.76 -2.32 -11.93
CA ALA A 96 -2.35 -1.40 -12.91
C ALA A 96 -1.73 -1.54 -14.32
N VAL A 97 -0.57 -2.18 -14.46
CA VAL A 97 0.14 -2.33 -15.75
C VAL A 97 -0.33 -3.55 -16.54
N TRP A 98 -1.06 -4.50 -15.93
CA TRP A 98 -1.51 -5.71 -16.62
C TRP A 98 -2.72 -5.49 -17.54
N SER A 99 -3.43 -4.37 -17.45
CA SER A 99 -4.63 -4.13 -18.27
C SER A 99 -4.36 -3.82 -19.75
N ASP A 100 -3.10 -3.64 -20.15
CA ASP A 100 -2.71 -3.26 -21.52
C ASP A 100 -1.99 -4.36 -22.33
N GLN A 101 -1.96 -5.62 -21.86
CA GLN A 101 -1.44 -6.70 -22.69
C GLN A 101 -2.50 -7.17 -23.71
N PRO A 102 -2.23 -7.13 -25.03
CA PRO A 102 -3.13 -7.72 -26.01
C PRO A 102 -3.24 -9.23 -25.75
N GLU A 103 -4.48 -9.75 -25.82
CA GLU A 103 -4.72 -11.19 -25.69
C GLU A 103 -3.80 -11.98 -26.64
N PRO A 104 -3.22 -13.09 -26.18
CA PRO A 104 -2.43 -13.94 -27.06
C PRO A 104 -3.31 -14.41 -28.22
N PRO A 105 -2.81 -14.41 -29.47
CA PRO A 105 -3.62 -14.85 -30.60
C PRO A 105 -4.08 -16.29 -30.35
N ALA A 106 -5.38 -16.51 -30.55
CA ALA A 106 -5.98 -17.83 -30.47
C ALA A 106 -5.18 -18.79 -31.36
N GLN A 107 -4.65 -19.86 -30.74
CA GLN A 107 -3.95 -20.90 -31.48
C GLN A 107 -4.93 -21.65 -32.38
N PRO A 108 -4.50 -22.07 -33.58
CA PRO A 108 -5.35 -22.64 -34.62
C PRO A 108 -5.92 -24.02 -34.26
#